data_AF-A0A059A8G2-F1
#
_entry.id   AF-A0A059A8G2-F1
#
_cell.length_a   1.000
_cell.length_b   1.000
_cell.length_c   1.000
_cell.angle_alpha   90.00
_cell.angle_beta   90.00
_cell.angle_gamma   90.00
#
_symmetry.space_group_name_H-M   'P 1'
#
loop_
_entity.id
_entity.type
_entity.pdbx_description
1 polymer ?
#
loop_
_entity_poly.entity_id
_entity_poly.type
_entity_poly.pdbx_seq_one_letter_code
_entity_poly.pdbx_strand_id
1 'polypeptide(L)'
;ELSISCFSFSVFWSSILLLILTHSAPLIMRISMVKCKPTAQPLLHAASLVRRSNRGFYKLSPQKEKVVVILGVTGAGKSRLSIDIASHFPAEIVNSDKIQVHKGLDIVTNKITEEEQRGIPHHLLGTIPPDADFTASEFSNSALLAIESIRARGNTPVIVGGSNSYIETLIASHDYRFQSNYECCFLWVDAAMPILHSFLSKRVDKMVERGMVEEARNAFDPNGQYSRGIRRAIGLPELDLLFRTEKFLDRQAHARLLKEAMEEIKTNTCKLASRQLEKIHRLRNQKGWNLHRMDATEVFCKHGKADADEAWEELVAGPSTKIVAEFLYNVTANMATSGGLHKGLIKCRANH
;
A
#
# COMPACT_ATOMS: atom_id res chain seq x y z
N GLU A 1 -16.72 -42.93 -57.32
CA GLU A 1 -16.94 -43.66 -56.06
C GLU A 1 -17.33 -42.61 -55.00
N LEU A 2 -18.62 -42.29 -54.82
CA LEU A 2 -19.56 -42.87 -53.81
C LEU A 2 -18.93 -42.89 -52.41
N SER A 3 -19.39 -42.13 -51.41
CA SER A 3 -20.71 -42.21 -50.75
C SER A 3 -20.91 -41.01 -49.77
N ILE A 4 -21.98 -40.19 -49.84
CA ILE A 4 -23.23 -40.15 -49.01
C ILE A 4 -22.99 -39.71 -47.53
N SER A 5 -23.65 -38.73 -46.88
CA SER A 5 -25.06 -38.25 -46.81
C SER A 5 -25.16 -36.69 -46.62
N CYS A 6 -26.05 -35.84 -47.18
CA CYS A 6 -27.54 -35.74 -47.22
C CYS A 6 -28.20 -35.72 -45.82
N PHE A 7 -28.91 -34.69 -45.30
CA PHE A 7 -30.11 -33.89 -45.69
C PHE A 7 -30.14 -32.61 -44.79
N SER A 8 -30.38 -31.33 -45.18
CA SER A 8 -31.55 -30.60 -45.76
C SER A 8 -32.85 -30.70 -44.90
N PHE A 9 -33.58 -29.68 -44.42
CA PHE A 9 -34.18 -28.43 -44.97
C PHE A 9 -34.56 -27.50 -43.77
N SER A 10 -34.31 -26.18 -43.76
CA SER A 10 -35.12 -25.04 -44.28
C SER A 10 -36.38 -24.60 -43.49
N VAL A 11 -36.36 -23.32 -43.09
CA VAL A 11 -37.46 -22.31 -43.12
C VAL A 11 -38.53 -22.38 -42.01
N PHE A 12 -38.66 -21.30 -41.23
CA PHE A 12 -39.89 -20.47 -41.20
C PHE A 12 -39.64 -19.15 -40.43
N TRP A 13 -40.01 -18.05 -41.07
CA TRP A 13 -39.94 -16.67 -40.59
C TRP A 13 -41.36 -16.21 -40.25
N SER A 14 -41.49 -15.38 -39.21
CA SER A 14 -42.58 -14.42 -38.94
C SER A 14 -44.00 -14.91 -38.63
N SER A 15 -44.57 -14.43 -37.51
CA SER A 15 -45.68 -13.43 -37.48
C SER A 15 -46.61 -13.53 -36.24
N ILE A 16 -47.15 -12.36 -35.83
CA ILE A 16 -48.42 -12.11 -35.07
C ILE A 16 -48.34 -12.35 -33.55
N LEU A 17 -48.36 -11.36 -32.64
CA LEU A 17 -49.16 -10.14 -32.44
C LEU A 17 -50.69 -10.37 -32.37
N LEU A 18 -51.23 -10.25 -31.15
CA LEU A 18 -52.63 -9.88 -30.80
C LEU A 18 -53.66 -11.00 -30.54
N LEU A 19 -54.13 -11.08 -29.28
CA LEU A 19 -55.53 -11.05 -28.77
C LEU A 19 -55.62 -11.85 -27.44
N ILE A 20 -55.76 -11.26 -26.24
CA ILE A 20 -56.86 -10.45 -25.65
C ILE A 20 -57.87 -11.33 -24.86
N LEU A 21 -58.10 -10.90 -23.59
CA LEU A 21 -59.23 -11.10 -22.66
C LEU A 21 -59.32 -12.36 -21.76
N THR A 22 -59.13 -12.10 -20.45
CA THR A 22 -59.94 -12.48 -19.25
C THR A 22 -58.98 -12.49 -18.04
N HIS A 23 -59.10 -11.81 -16.89
CA HIS A 23 -60.07 -10.99 -16.14
C HIS A 23 -59.24 -9.96 -15.34
N SER A 24 -59.53 -8.66 -15.27
CA SER A 24 -60.54 -7.96 -14.45
C SER A 24 -60.39 -8.06 -12.90
N ALA A 25 -59.68 -7.08 -12.33
CA ALA A 25 -60.01 -6.28 -11.12
C ALA A 25 -59.77 -6.80 -9.66
N PRO A 26 -59.64 -5.87 -8.67
CA PRO A 26 -58.67 -5.93 -7.55
C PRO A 26 -59.29 -5.99 -6.13
N LEU A 27 -58.47 -6.19 -5.08
CA LEU A 27 -58.91 -6.13 -3.67
C LEU A 27 -57.98 -5.29 -2.75
N ILE A 28 -58.40 -4.05 -2.53
CA ILE A 28 -58.64 -3.31 -1.26
C ILE A 28 -57.66 -3.48 -0.07
N MET A 29 -57.05 -2.33 0.27
CA MET A 29 -56.46 -1.93 1.56
C MET A 29 -57.40 -2.18 2.78
N ARG A 30 -56.83 -2.66 3.90
CA ARG A 30 -57.39 -2.43 5.24
C ARG A 30 -56.31 -1.95 6.22
N ILE A 31 -56.50 -0.71 6.65
CA ILE A 31 -55.87 -0.04 7.79
C ILE A 31 -56.60 -0.50 9.06
N SER A 32 -55.87 -0.85 10.12
CA SER A 32 -56.43 -0.99 11.47
C SER A 32 -55.88 0.13 12.35
N MET A 33 -56.80 0.98 12.81
CA MET A 33 -56.58 2.00 13.84
C MET A 33 -57.02 1.45 15.19
N VAL A 34 -56.22 1.66 16.24
CA VAL A 34 -56.71 1.69 17.62
C VAL A 34 -56.23 2.98 18.28
N LYS A 35 -57.19 3.78 18.77
CA LYS A 35 -57.03 5.03 19.54
C LYS A 35 -57.12 4.73 21.04
N CYS A 36 -56.34 5.44 21.87
CA CYS A 36 -56.82 6.42 22.87
C CYS A 36 -55.77 6.75 23.97
N LYS A 37 -55.17 7.95 23.89
CA LYS A 37 -55.10 9.11 24.82
C LYS A 37 -55.13 8.97 26.39
N PRO A 38 -54.73 10.01 27.16
CA PRO A 38 -53.61 9.98 28.12
C PRO A 38 -54.01 10.29 29.60
N THR A 39 -53.14 10.03 30.60
CA THR A 39 -53.01 10.87 31.83
C THR A 39 -51.93 10.41 32.83
N ALA A 40 -51.30 11.41 33.46
CA ALA A 40 -50.80 11.50 34.85
C ALA A 40 -49.47 10.84 35.29
N GLN A 41 -48.55 11.70 35.77
CA GLN A 41 -47.55 11.39 36.80
C GLN A 41 -48.23 11.12 38.15
N PRO A 42 -47.53 10.46 39.09
CA PRO A 42 -47.06 11.23 40.24
C PRO A 42 -45.62 10.94 40.69
N LEU A 43 -45.14 11.90 41.47
CA LEU A 43 -43.86 12.06 42.13
C LEU A 43 -43.58 11.06 43.28
N LEU A 44 -42.28 10.82 43.48
CA LEU A 44 -41.54 10.64 44.74
C LEU A 44 -41.48 9.27 45.47
N HIS A 45 -40.24 9.04 45.95
CA HIS A 45 -39.76 8.14 47.00
C HIS A 45 -39.41 6.69 46.65
N ALA A 46 -38.12 6.45 46.40
CA ALA A 46 -37.31 5.58 47.27
C ALA A 46 -35.82 5.88 47.04
N ALA A 47 -35.21 6.53 48.03
CA ALA A 47 -33.77 6.63 48.16
C ALA A 47 -33.19 5.25 48.46
N SER A 48 -32.35 4.71 47.58
CA SER A 48 -31.39 3.68 47.93
C SER A 48 -29.99 4.19 47.63
N LEU A 49 -29.30 4.54 48.71
CA LEU A 49 -27.89 4.90 48.81
C LEU A 49 -27.00 3.93 48.01
N VAL A 50 -26.57 4.34 46.82
CA VAL A 50 -25.30 3.84 46.25
C VAL A 50 -24.23 4.84 46.62
N ARG A 51 -23.39 4.44 47.58
CA ARG A 51 -22.17 5.13 47.97
C ARG A 51 -21.38 5.51 46.72
N ARG A 52 -21.31 6.82 46.45
CA ARG A 52 -20.31 7.42 45.55
C ARG A 52 -18.93 7.13 46.14
N SER A 53 -18.27 6.09 45.66
CA SER A 53 -16.82 5.99 45.77
C SER A 53 -16.24 6.99 44.78
N ASN A 54 -15.77 8.10 45.31
CA ASN A 54 -15.03 9.14 44.60
C ASN A 54 -13.63 8.58 44.27
N ARG A 55 -13.54 7.61 43.34
CA ARG A 55 -12.27 7.29 42.69
C ARG A 55 -12.12 8.28 41.55
N GLY A 56 -11.16 9.19 41.69
CA GLY A 56 -10.80 10.12 40.66
C GLY A 56 -10.65 9.38 39.33
N PHE A 57 -11.49 9.74 38.37
CA PHE A 57 -11.17 9.48 36.97
C PHE A 57 -10.00 10.39 36.64
N TYR A 58 -8.77 9.95 36.94
CA TYR A 58 -7.64 10.36 36.14
C TYR A 58 -8.03 9.96 34.72
N LYS A 59 -8.34 10.96 33.89
CA LYS A 59 -8.55 10.76 32.47
C LYS A 59 -7.18 10.31 31.95
N LEU A 60 -6.89 9.01 32.01
CA LEU A 60 -5.76 8.41 31.31
C LEU A 60 -5.92 8.90 29.87
N SER A 61 -5.00 9.74 29.42
CA SER A 61 -4.95 10.10 28.01
C SER A 61 -4.97 8.80 27.23
N PRO A 62 -5.87 8.62 26.25
CA PRO A 62 -5.88 7.43 25.43
C PRO A 62 -4.46 7.20 24.91
N GLN A 63 -3.88 6.04 25.22
CA GLN A 63 -2.55 5.71 24.71
C GLN A 63 -2.66 5.69 23.19
N LYS A 64 -1.83 6.49 22.52
CA LYS A 64 -1.84 6.54 21.06
C LYS A 64 -1.54 5.15 20.50
N GLU A 65 -2.27 4.79 19.46
CA GLU A 65 -2.05 3.56 18.73
C GLU A 65 -0.77 3.65 17.91
N LYS A 66 -0.12 2.51 17.69
CA LYS A 66 1.23 2.47 17.11
C LYS A 66 1.18 2.19 15.61
N VAL A 67 1.89 2.99 14.83
CA VAL A 67 2.03 2.85 13.38
C VAL A 67 3.52 2.86 13.03
N VAL A 68 3.95 1.93 12.17
CA VAL A 68 5.31 1.93 11.64
C VAL A 68 5.29 2.53 10.24
N VAL A 69 6.24 3.40 9.91
CA VAL A 69 6.35 4.04 8.60
C VAL A 69 7.73 3.78 8.04
N ILE A 70 7.82 3.17 6.87
CA ILE A 70 9.07 2.86 6.18
C ILE A 70 9.24 3.80 4.98
N LEU A 71 10.21 4.70 5.13
CA LEU A 71 10.64 5.68 4.15
C LEU A 71 11.91 5.21 3.42
N GLY A 72 12.17 5.83 2.28
CA GLY A 72 13.34 5.53 1.47
C GLY A 72 13.08 5.77 -0.01
N VAL A 73 14.15 5.97 -0.75
CA VAL A 73 14.09 6.16 -2.21
C VAL A 73 13.70 4.86 -2.94
N THR A 74 13.25 4.98 -4.19
CA THR A 74 12.99 3.81 -5.04
C THR A 74 14.22 2.91 -5.12
N GLY A 75 14.01 1.58 -5.12
CA GLY A 75 15.08 0.59 -5.13
C GLY A 75 15.83 0.37 -3.82
N ALA A 76 15.64 1.19 -2.78
CA ALA A 76 16.37 1.04 -1.51
C ALA A 76 16.02 -0.21 -0.68
N GLY A 77 15.01 -1.00 -1.07
CA GLY A 77 14.62 -2.22 -0.34
C GLY A 77 13.48 -2.05 0.68
N LYS A 78 12.70 -0.96 0.60
CA LYS A 78 11.57 -0.72 1.53
C LYS A 78 10.57 -1.89 1.63
N SER A 79 10.17 -2.45 0.48
CA SER A 79 9.23 -3.57 0.45
C SER A 79 9.82 -4.85 1.05
N ARG A 80 11.12 -5.09 0.87
CA ARG A 80 11.83 -6.18 1.55
C ARG A 80 11.76 -5.99 3.06
N LEU A 81 12.09 -4.79 3.55
CA LEU A 81 12.06 -4.50 4.99
C LEU A 81 10.66 -4.64 5.60
N SER A 82 9.61 -4.24 4.88
CA SER A 82 8.25 -4.39 5.39
C SER A 82 7.82 -5.84 5.56
N ILE A 83 8.27 -6.72 4.66
CA ILE A 83 8.04 -8.16 4.78
C ILE A 83 8.86 -8.74 5.93
N ASP A 84 10.11 -8.31 6.12
CA ASP A 84 10.94 -8.75 7.24
C ASP A 84 10.29 -8.35 8.58
N ILE A 85 9.77 -7.12 8.70
CA ILE A 85 9.05 -6.66 9.89
C ILE A 85 7.77 -7.48 10.10
N ALA A 86 6.94 -7.67 9.06
CA ALA A 86 5.71 -8.44 9.17
C ALA A 86 5.92 -9.95 9.40
N SER A 87 7.13 -10.46 9.18
CA SER A 87 7.52 -11.82 9.56
C SER A 87 7.83 -11.95 11.06
N HIS A 88 8.18 -10.85 11.74
CA HIS A 88 8.52 -10.82 13.17
C HIS A 88 7.39 -10.30 14.06
N PHE A 89 6.48 -9.51 13.50
CA PHE A 89 5.35 -8.90 14.23
C PHE A 89 4.04 -9.19 13.49
N PRO A 90 2.90 -9.36 14.20
CA PRO A 90 1.60 -9.46 13.56
C PRO A 90 1.28 -8.13 12.90
N ALA A 91 1.56 -8.01 11.60
CA ALA A 91 1.53 -6.74 10.89
C ALA A 91 0.96 -6.87 9.48
N GLU A 92 0.39 -5.78 9.00
CA GLU A 92 -0.18 -5.67 7.65
C GLU A 92 0.34 -4.40 6.99
N ILE A 93 0.53 -4.45 5.67
CA ILE A 93 1.22 -3.41 4.92
C ILE A 93 0.21 -2.47 4.26
N VAL A 94 0.43 -1.16 4.38
CA VAL A 94 -0.33 -0.12 3.68
C VAL A 94 0.59 0.53 2.66
N ASN A 95 0.35 0.29 1.37
CA ASN A 95 1.14 0.90 0.30
C ASN A 95 0.88 2.41 0.22
N SER A 96 1.97 3.18 0.21
CA SER A 96 1.96 4.63 0.04
C SER A 96 2.76 5.08 -1.19
N ASP A 97 2.90 4.24 -2.21
CA ASP A 97 3.38 4.63 -3.53
C ASP A 97 2.22 4.97 -4.47
N LYS A 98 2.17 6.23 -4.89
CA LYS A 98 1.10 6.80 -5.74
C LYS A 98 0.93 6.14 -7.09
N ILE A 99 1.92 5.41 -7.60
CA ILE A 99 1.78 4.68 -8.86
C ILE A 99 1.28 3.27 -8.57
N GLN A 100 1.83 2.61 -7.55
CA GLN A 100 1.48 1.22 -7.19
C GLN A 100 0.07 1.06 -6.62
N VAL A 101 -0.60 2.15 -6.22
CA VAL A 101 -2.04 2.09 -5.85
C VAL A 101 -2.93 1.62 -6.99
N HIS A 102 -2.52 1.80 -8.24
CA HIS A 102 -3.33 1.49 -9.43
C HIS A 102 -3.21 0.04 -9.88
N LYS A 103 -4.31 -0.50 -10.41
CA LYS A 103 -4.40 -1.85 -10.99
C LYS A 103 -3.53 -2.01 -12.24
N GLY A 104 -2.91 -3.19 -12.38
CA GLY A 104 -2.11 -3.56 -13.55
C GLY A 104 -0.75 -2.86 -13.62
N LEU A 105 0.00 -3.14 -14.70
CA LEU A 105 1.37 -2.66 -14.91
C LEU A 105 2.32 -3.03 -13.76
N ASP A 106 2.24 -4.28 -13.27
CA ASP A 106 2.94 -4.70 -12.06
C ASP A 106 4.45 -4.69 -12.24
N ILE A 107 4.95 -5.01 -13.44
CA ILE A 107 6.38 -4.97 -13.75
C ILE A 107 6.84 -3.51 -13.86
N VAL A 108 6.21 -2.70 -14.72
CA VAL A 108 6.54 -1.27 -14.95
C VAL A 108 6.50 -0.50 -13.64
N THR A 109 5.50 -0.75 -12.78
CA THR A 109 5.33 -0.06 -11.50
C THR A 109 6.11 -0.69 -10.35
N ASN A 110 6.83 -1.79 -10.62
CA ASN A 110 7.67 -2.53 -9.66
C ASN A 110 6.88 -2.89 -8.39
N LYS A 111 5.67 -3.43 -8.55
CA LYS A 111 4.92 -3.98 -7.41
C LYS A 111 5.63 -5.22 -6.88
N ILE A 112 5.54 -5.41 -5.57
CA ILE A 112 6.02 -6.63 -4.93
C ILE A 112 5.15 -7.81 -5.38
N THR A 113 5.77 -8.91 -5.81
CA THR A 113 5.02 -10.08 -6.34
C THR A 113 4.34 -10.84 -5.21
N GLU A 114 3.31 -11.64 -5.51
CA GLU A 114 2.61 -12.45 -4.50
C GLU A 114 3.56 -13.39 -3.73
N GLU A 115 4.57 -13.95 -4.41
CA GLU A 115 5.59 -14.78 -3.79
C GLU A 115 6.46 -13.98 -2.81
N GLU A 116 6.86 -12.77 -3.20
CA GLU A 116 7.64 -11.87 -2.35
C GLU A 116 6.81 -11.35 -1.15
N GLN A 117 5.49 -11.24 -1.30
CA GLN A 117 4.57 -10.84 -0.22
C GLN A 117 4.45 -11.91 0.88
N ARG A 118 4.78 -13.17 0.61
CA ARG A 118 4.75 -14.28 1.58
C ARG A 118 3.41 -14.42 2.34
N GLY A 119 2.30 -14.08 1.67
CA GLY A 119 0.96 -14.11 2.25
C GLY A 119 0.65 -12.98 3.24
N ILE A 120 1.54 -12.00 3.42
CA ILE A 120 1.29 -10.83 4.27
C ILE A 120 0.25 -9.93 3.59
N PRO A 121 -0.85 -9.53 4.28
CA PRO A 121 -1.87 -8.68 3.69
C PRO A 121 -1.32 -7.31 3.29
N HIS A 122 -1.63 -6.89 2.05
CA HIS A 122 -1.32 -5.57 1.51
C HIS A 122 -2.60 -4.78 1.23
N HIS A 123 -2.62 -3.55 1.71
CA HIS A 123 -3.68 -2.58 1.50
C HIS A 123 -3.21 -1.49 0.55
N LEU A 124 -4.13 -0.93 -0.24
CA LEU A 124 -3.85 0.15 -1.21
C LEU A 124 -2.77 -0.20 -2.25
N LEU A 125 -2.59 -1.49 -2.55
CA LEU A 125 -1.70 -1.97 -3.61
C LEU A 125 -2.58 -2.53 -4.74
N GLY A 126 -2.53 -1.93 -5.94
CA GLY A 126 -3.33 -2.40 -7.06
C GLY A 126 -4.85 -2.32 -6.85
N THR A 127 -5.34 -1.32 -6.12
CA THR A 127 -6.78 -1.21 -5.77
C THR A 127 -7.53 -0.16 -6.60
N ILE A 128 -6.82 0.87 -7.07
CA ILE A 128 -7.39 2.02 -7.78
C ILE A 128 -7.48 1.74 -9.29
N PRO A 129 -8.54 2.15 -10.01
CA PRO A 129 -8.61 2.01 -11.46
C PRO A 129 -7.45 2.69 -12.19
N PRO A 130 -6.92 2.13 -13.29
CA PRO A 130 -5.73 2.64 -13.98
C PRO A 130 -5.77 4.12 -14.39
N ASP A 131 -6.91 4.59 -14.92
CA ASP A 131 -7.07 5.96 -15.43
C ASP A 131 -7.58 6.95 -14.38
N ALA A 132 -7.86 6.50 -13.16
CA ALA A 132 -8.31 7.36 -12.08
C ALA A 132 -7.12 8.09 -11.47
N ASP A 133 -7.27 9.39 -11.19
CA ASP A 133 -6.31 10.09 -10.35
C ASP A 133 -6.56 9.72 -8.88
N PHE A 134 -5.47 9.65 -8.11
CA PHE A 134 -5.52 9.39 -6.67
C PHE A 134 -4.73 10.48 -5.93
N THR A 135 -5.45 11.37 -5.26
CA THR A 135 -4.89 12.52 -4.55
C THR A 135 -4.34 12.13 -3.19
N ALA A 136 -3.51 13.01 -2.61
CA ALA A 136 -2.97 12.78 -1.26
C ALA A 136 -4.06 12.82 -0.18
N SER A 137 -5.15 13.55 -0.40
CA SER A 137 -6.29 13.57 0.52
C SER A 137 -7.08 12.25 0.47
N GLU A 138 -7.30 11.70 -0.73
CA GLU A 138 -7.95 10.40 -0.90
C GLU A 138 -7.09 9.27 -0.33
N PHE A 139 -5.77 9.33 -0.53
CA PHE A 139 -4.84 8.45 0.15
C PHE A 139 -4.97 8.55 1.67
N SER A 140 -4.96 9.77 2.24
CA SER A 140 -5.07 9.96 3.68
C SER A 140 -6.32 9.30 4.25
N ASN A 141 -7.48 9.51 3.62
CA ASN A 141 -8.74 8.92 4.05
C ASN A 141 -8.71 7.38 3.94
N SER A 142 -8.21 6.85 2.82
CA SER A 142 -8.15 5.41 2.57
C SER A 142 -7.15 4.70 3.49
N ALA A 143 -6.01 5.35 3.76
CA ALA A 143 -4.98 4.85 4.66
C ALA A 143 -5.47 4.84 6.11
N LEU A 144 -6.20 5.88 6.55
CA LEU A 144 -6.83 5.89 7.87
C LEU A 144 -7.79 4.71 8.05
N LEU A 145 -8.67 4.47 7.08
CA LEU A 145 -9.59 3.33 7.12
C LEU A 145 -8.86 1.97 7.15
N ALA A 146 -7.79 1.83 6.37
CA ALA A 146 -6.96 0.63 6.38
C ALA A 146 -6.29 0.44 7.76
N ILE A 147 -5.71 1.50 8.32
CA ILE A 147 -5.08 1.50 9.64
C ILE A 147 -6.07 1.10 10.73
N GLU A 148 -7.25 1.74 10.78
CA GLU A 148 -8.31 1.40 11.74
C GLU A 148 -8.73 -0.07 11.62
N SER A 149 -8.89 -0.56 10.40
CA SER A 149 -9.24 -1.96 10.11
C SER A 149 -8.16 -2.95 10.57
N ILE A 150 -6.89 -2.67 10.29
CA ILE A 150 -5.74 -3.48 10.74
C ILE A 150 -5.67 -3.53 12.27
N ARG A 151 -5.84 -2.36 12.92
CA ARG A 151 -5.82 -2.23 14.38
C ARG A 151 -7.00 -2.96 15.03
N ALA A 152 -8.18 -2.92 14.43
CA ALA A 152 -9.35 -3.67 14.91
C ALA A 152 -9.13 -5.20 14.91
N ARG A 153 -8.24 -5.71 14.05
CA ARG A 153 -7.79 -7.12 14.05
C ARG A 153 -6.66 -7.42 15.04
N GLY A 154 -6.16 -6.41 15.76
CA GLY A 154 -5.02 -6.54 16.68
C GLY A 154 -3.65 -6.50 16.00
N ASN A 155 -3.60 -6.20 14.70
CA ASN A 155 -2.36 -6.16 13.92
C ASN A 155 -1.70 -4.77 13.94
N THR A 156 -0.41 -4.72 13.61
CA THR A 156 0.38 -3.49 13.50
C THR A 156 0.34 -2.99 12.06
N PRO A 157 -0.16 -1.77 11.80
CA PRO A 157 -0.11 -1.16 10.48
C PRO A 157 1.32 -0.70 10.15
N VAL A 158 1.82 -1.12 8.99
CA VAL A 158 3.13 -0.72 8.45
C VAL A 158 2.92 0.01 7.13
N ILE A 159 3.13 1.33 7.12
CA ILE A 159 2.99 2.16 5.92
C ILE A 159 4.30 2.16 5.14
N VAL A 160 4.26 1.84 3.85
CA VAL A 160 5.46 1.63 3.03
C VAL A 160 5.29 2.25 1.65
N GLY A 161 6.23 3.10 1.23
CA GLY A 161 6.20 3.62 -0.15
C GLY A 161 7.11 4.81 -0.39
N GLY A 162 7.28 5.18 -1.66
CA GLY A 162 8.18 6.26 -2.08
C GLY A 162 7.51 7.64 -2.25
N SER A 163 6.19 7.75 -2.03
CA SER A 163 5.47 9.02 -2.22
C SER A 163 5.36 9.79 -0.92
N ASN A 164 6.44 10.49 -0.53
CA ASN A 164 6.51 11.28 0.71
C ASN A 164 5.35 12.27 0.90
N SER A 165 4.76 12.79 -0.18
CA SER A 165 3.60 13.70 -0.10
C SER A 165 2.35 13.04 0.46
N TYR A 166 2.15 11.74 0.21
CA TYR A 166 1.04 10.96 0.77
C TYR A 166 1.20 10.81 2.28
N ILE A 167 2.41 10.43 2.70
CA ILE A 167 2.76 10.26 4.11
C ILE A 167 2.68 11.59 4.86
N GLU A 168 3.21 12.68 4.28
CA GLU A 168 3.11 14.02 4.84
C GLU A 168 1.66 14.46 5.01
N THR A 169 0.81 14.24 4.00
CA THR A 169 -0.61 14.62 4.07
C THR A 169 -1.37 13.82 5.12
N LEU A 170 -1.10 12.52 5.23
CA LEU A 170 -1.69 11.65 6.25
C LEU A 170 -1.35 12.15 7.66
N ILE A 171 -0.06 12.42 7.89
CA ILE A 171 0.43 12.87 9.19
C ILE A 171 -0.01 14.30 9.49
N ALA A 172 -0.06 15.20 8.49
CA ALA A 172 -0.49 16.58 8.63
C ALA A 172 -1.99 16.78 8.35
N SER A 173 -2.80 15.72 8.49
CA SER A 173 -4.24 15.75 8.20
C SER A 173 -4.94 16.92 8.91
N HIS A 174 -5.75 17.67 8.15
CA HIS A 174 -6.35 18.93 8.56
C HIS A 174 -7.28 18.82 9.78
N ASP A 175 -7.80 17.62 10.04
CA ASP A 175 -8.66 17.33 11.18
C ASP A 175 -7.91 16.82 12.41
N TYR A 176 -6.57 16.77 12.36
CA TYR A 176 -5.68 16.27 13.41
C TYR A 176 -6.00 14.85 13.90
N ARG A 177 -6.85 14.10 13.19
CA ARG A 177 -7.29 12.76 13.62
C ARG A 177 -6.11 11.82 13.73
N PHE A 178 -5.23 11.85 12.73
CA PHE A 178 -4.08 10.97 12.72
C PHE A 178 -3.14 11.25 13.90
N GLN A 179 -2.73 12.51 14.08
CA GLN A 179 -1.79 12.89 15.14
C GLN A 179 -2.36 12.69 16.54
N SER A 180 -3.67 12.80 16.71
CA SER A 180 -4.34 12.63 18.00
C SER A 180 -4.42 11.15 18.39
N ASN A 181 -4.62 10.26 17.42
CA ASN A 181 -4.86 8.84 17.66
C ASN A 181 -3.62 7.97 17.53
N TYR A 182 -2.63 8.37 16.72
CA TYR A 182 -1.50 7.54 16.35
C TYR A 182 -0.15 8.15 16.76
N GLU A 183 0.74 7.26 17.18
CA GLU A 183 2.17 7.49 17.35
C GLU A 183 2.91 6.74 16.24
N CYS A 184 3.89 7.40 15.62
CA CYS A 184 4.64 6.83 14.50
C CYS A 184 6.08 6.49 14.89
N CYS A 185 6.53 5.32 14.46
CA CYS A 185 7.95 4.99 14.35
C CYS A 185 8.37 5.09 12.89
N PHE A 186 9.33 5.97 12.59
CA PHE A 186 9.81 6.19 11.22
C PHE A 186 11.14 5.48 10.99
N LEU A 187 11.12 4.48 10.12
CA LEU A 187 12.32 3.84 9.59
C LEU A 187 12.65 4.49 8.24
N TRP A 188 13.93 4.73 7.98
CA TRP A 188 14.40 5.24 6.71
C TRP A 188 15.50 4.34 6.16
N VAL A 189 15.20 3.62 5.09
CA VAL A 189 16.19 2.84 4.34
C VAL A 189 16.91 3.76 3.36
N ASP A 190 18.21 3.92 3.57
CA ASP A 190 19.08 4.81 2.81
C ASP A 190 20.17 4.03 2.08
N ALA A 191 20.73 4.62 1.03
CA ALA A 191 21.89 4.08 0.34
C ALA A 191 22.63 5.20 -0.40
N ALA A 192 23.95 5.07 -0.55
CA ALA A 192 24.76 6.01 -1.29
C ALA A 192 24.27 6.12 -2.75
N MET A 193 23.94 7.34 -3.17
CA MET A 193 23.33 7.59 -4.48
C MET A 193 24.10 7.01 -5.68
N PRO A 194 25.45 7.08 -5.75
CA PRO A 194 26.19 6.49 -6.87
C PRO A 194 26.02 4.96 -6.96
N ILE A 195 26.03 4.27 -5.81
CA ILE A 195 25.83 2.82 -5.73
C ILE A 195 24.39 2.48 -6.11
N LEU A 196 23.43 3.23 -5.56
CA LEU A 196 22.02 3.02 -5.83
C LEU A 196 21.67 3.31 -7.31
N HIS A 197 22.25 4.32 -7.94
CA HIS A 197 22.05 4.61 -9.37
C HIS A 197 22.49 3.43 -10.25
N SER A 198 23.64 2.82 -9.94
CA SER A 198 24.11 1.61 -10.63
C SER A 198 23.12 0.45 -10.45
N PHE A 199 22.63 0.24 -9.23
CA PHE A 199 21.63 -0.79 -8.94
C PHE A 199 20.31 -0.53 -9.68
N LEU A 200 19.81 0.71 -9.68
CA LEU A 200 18.57 1.09 -10.34
C LEU A 200 18.65 0.88 -11.85
N SER A 201 19.79 1.19 -12.46
CA SER A 201 20.03 0.93 -13.89
C SER A 201 19.91 -0.55 -14.21
N LYS A 202 20.63 -1.40 -13.47
CA LYS A 202 20.56 -2.87 -13.61
C LYS A 202 19.17 -3.42 -13.32
N ARG A 203 18.42 -2.80 -12.41
CA ARG A 203 17.04 -3.19 -12.11
C ARG A 203 16.12 -2.93 -13.31
N VAL A 204 16.28 -1.82 -14.03
CA VAL A 204 15.52 -1.56 -15.26
C VAL A 204 15.84 -2.63 -16.30
N ASP A 205 17.10 -3.01 -16.46
CA ASP A 205 17.47 -4.10 -17.39
C ASP A 205 16.71 -5.40 -17.02
N LYS A 206 16.70 -5.77 -15.73
CA LYS A 206 15.93 -6.93 -15.24
C LYS A 206 14.42 -6.79 -15.41
N MET A 207 13.86 -5.58 -15.33
CA MET A 207 12.44 -5.34 -15.59
C MET A 207 12.12 -5.60 -17.07
N VAL A 208 12.99 -5.16 -17.99
CA VAL A 208 12.85 -5.45 -19.42
C VAL A 208 12.95 -6.95 -19.69
N GLU A 209 13.91 -7.65 -19.09
CA GLU A 209 14.02 -9.11 -19.18
C GLU A 209 12.75 -9.84 -18.70
N ARG A 210 12.02 -9.26 -17.75
CA ARG A 210 10.75 -9.80 -17.22
C ARG A 210 9.52 -9.46 -18.08
N GLY A 211 9.68 -8.69 -19.17
CA GLY A 211 8.59 -8.32 -20.06
C GLY A 211 7.99 -6.94 -19.81
N MET A 212 8.74 -6.00 -19.21
CA MET A 212 8.28 -4.62 -19.00
C MET A 212 7.81 -3.94 -20.30
N VAL A 213 8.50 -4.20 -21.42
CA VAL A 213 8.20 -3.55 -22.70
C VAL A 213 6.87 -4.09 -23.25
N GLU A 214 6.65 -5.39 -23.16
CA GLU A 214 5.41 -6.06 -23.56
C GLU A 214 4.24 -5.61 -22.68
N GLU A 215 4.46 -5.49 -21.37
CA GLU A 215 3.46 -4.99 -20.44
C GLU A 215 3.06 -3.54 -20.76
N ALA A 216 4.05 -2.67 -20.99
CA ALA A 216 3.82 -1.28 -21.39
C ALA A 216 3.12 -1.18 -22.76
N ARG A 217 3.49 -2.03 -23.71
CA ARG A 217 2.87 -2.12 -25.04
C ARG A 217 1.40 -2.51 -24.95
N ASN A 218 1.07 -3.48 -24.10
CA ASN A 218 -0.32 -3.91 -23.93
C ASN A 218 -1.20 -2.82 -23.31
N ALA A 219 -0.62 -1.90 -22.55
CA ALA A 219 -1.30 -0.73 -21.98
C ALA A 219 -1.22 0.53 -22.86
N PHE A 220 -0.54 0.45 -24.01
CA PHE A 220 -0.36 1.59 -24.89
C PHE A 220 -1.70 2.05 -25.49
N ASP A 221 -1.96 3.35 -25.37
CA ASP A 221 -3.11 4.01 -25.98
C ASP A 221 -2.61 5.21 -26.79
N PRO A 222 -2.78 5.23 -28.12
CA PRO A 222 -2.39 6.34 -28.97
C PRO A 222 -3.00 7.69 -28.53
N ASN A 223 -4.16 7.66 -27.88
CA ASN A 223 -4.86 8.85 -27.38
C ASN A 223 -4.65 9.07 -25.87
N GLY A 224 -3.87 8.20 -25.22
CA GLY A 224 -3.62 8.23 -23.79
C GLY A 224 -2.84 9.47 -23.35
N GLN A 225 -3.17 9.99 -22.18
CA GLN A 225 -2.46 11.13 -21.57
C GLN A 225 -1.56 10.64 -20.44
N TYR A 226 -0.27 10.98 -20.50
CA TYR A 226 0.73 10.63 -19.49
C TYR A 226 0.72 11.51 -18.23
N SER A 227 -0.29 12.37 -18.08
CA SER A 227 -0.45 13.29 -16.96
C SER A 227 -1.36 12.75 -15.84
N ARG A 228 -2.02 11.60 -16.04
CA ARG A 228 -3.07 11.07 -15.15
C ARG A 228 -2.85 9.62 -14.76
N GLY A 229 -3.38 9.26 -13.58
CA GLY A 229 -3.45 7.90 -13.08
C GLY A 229 -2.13 7.12 -13.17
N ILE A 230 -2.23 5.85 -13.56
CA ILE A 230 -1.09 4.94 -13.73
C ILE A 230 -0.20 5.33 -14.92
N ARG A 231 -0.74 6.06 -15.91
CA ARG A 231 -0.01 6.43 -17.13
C ARG A 231 1.20 7.33 -16.85
N ARG A 232 1.26 7.95 -15.67
CA ARG A 232 2.42 8.71 -15.18
C ARG A 232 3.63 7.85 -14.81
N ALA A 233 3.50 6.53 -14.81
CA ALA A 233 4.58 5.62 -14.44
C ALA A 233 5.79 5.78 -15.37
N ILE A 234 6.98 5.88 -14.78
CA ILE A 234 8.25 5.83 -15.53
C ILE A 234 8.30 4.50 -16.27
N GLY A 235 8.52 4.55 -17.59
CA GLY A 235 8.42 3.42 -18.50
C GLY A 235 7.40 3.66 -19.60
N LEU A 236 6.26 4.29 -19.31
CA LEU A 236 5.21 4.46 -20.31
C LEU A 236 5.47 5.67 -21.22
N PRO A 237 5.75 6.88 -20.70
CA PRO A 237 6.06 8.02 -21.55
C PRO A 237 7.30 7.80 -22.41
N GLU A 238 8.33 7.16 -21.84
CA GLU A 238 9.61 6.90 -22.51
C GLU A 238 9.47 5.91 -23.69
N LEU A 239 8.50 4.98 -23.63
CA LEU A 239 8.24 4.00 -24.69
C LEU A 239 7.20 4.48 -25.72
N ASP A 240 6.56 5.63 -25.52
CA ASP A 240 5.49 6.13 -26.40
C ASP A 240 5.94 6.26 -27.87
N LEU A 241 7.09 6.91 -28.09
CA LEU A 241 7.62 7.14 -29.43
C LEU A 241 7.91 5.82 -30.16
N LEU A 242 8.47 4.85 -29.45
CA LEU A 242 8.74 3.52 -29.98
C LEU A 242 7.43 2.88 -30.46
N PHE A 243 6.39 2.88 -29.63
CA PHE A 243 5.11 2.24 -29.96
C PHE A 243 4.34 2.96 -31.07
N ARG A 244 4.42 4.29 -31.16
CA ARG A 244 3.79 5.07 -32.24
C ARG A 244 4.43 4.80 -33.61
N THR A 245 5.74 4.64 -33.62
CA THR A 245 6.51 4.56 -34.88
C THR A 245 6.78 3.13 -35.32
N GLU A 246 6.61 2.13 -34.44
CA GLU A 246 7.03 0.75 -34.64
C GLU A 246 6.67 0.14 -36.00
N LYS A 247 5.45 0.38 -36.49
CA LYS A 247 4.98 -0.18 -37.79
C LYS A 247 5.82 0.28 -38.99
N PHE A 248 6.56 1.37 -38.86
CA PHE A 248 7.35 1.99 -39.91
C PHE A 248 8.86 1.79 -39.73
N LEU A 249 9.29 1.14 -38.64
CA LEU A 249 10.69 0.96 -38.33
C LEU A 249 11.23 -0.33 -38.93
N ASP A 250 12.44 -0.26 -39.50
CA ASP A 250 13.24 -1.46 -39.71
C ASP A 250 13.79 -1.99 -38.37
N ARG A 251 14.35 -3.21 -38.41
CA ARG A 251 14.88 -3.89 -37.21
C ARG A 251 15.99 -3.09 -36.50
N GLN A 252 16.80 -2.35 -37.25
CA GLN A 252 17.92 -1.58 -36.69
C GLN A 252 17.43 -0.28 -36.05
N ALA A 253 16.48 0.41 -36.67
CA ALA A 253 15.81 1.59 -36.14
C ALA A 253 15.01 1.25 -34.87
N HIS A 254 14.28 0.14 -34.88
CA HIS A 254 13.57 -0.36 -33.70
C HIS A 254 14.51 -0.61 -32.51
N ALA A 255 15.60 -1.34 -32.73
CA ALA A 255 16.59 -1.62 -31.68
C ALA A 255 17.24 -0.34 -31.12
N ARG A 256 17.47 0.67 -31.98
CA ARG A 256 18.01 1.97 -31.54
C ARG A 256 17.02 2.73 -30.66
N LEU A 257 15.77 2.88 -31.10
CA LEU A 257 14.74 3.59 -30.31
C LEU A 257 14.44 2.88 -29.00
N LEU A 258 14.38 1.54 -28.99
CA LEU A 258 14.21 0.79 -27.75
C LEU A 258 15.37 1.05 -26.78
N LYS A 259 16.62 1.06 -27.28
CA LYS A 259 17.79 1.38 -26.45
C LYS A 259 17.71 2.81 -25.90
N GLU A 260 17.33 3.79 -26.71
CA GLU A 260 17.18 5.19 -26.27
C GLU A 260 16.11 5.32 -25.18
N ALA A 261 14.93 4.70 -25.38
CA ALA A 261 13.87 4.68 -24.37
C ALA A 261 14.34 4.02 -23.06
N MET A 262 15.08 2.91 -23.13
CA MET A 262 15.64 2.25 -21.94
C MET A 262 16.61 3.13 -21.17
N GLU A 263 17.50 3.86 -21.86
CA GLU A 263 18.42 4.79 -21.20
C GLU A 263 17.69 6.01 -20.60
N GLU A 264 16.59 6.45 -21.21
CA GLU A 264 15.72 7.47 -20.63
C GLU A 264 15.02 6.98 -19.36
N ILE A 265 14.47 5.75 -19.36
CA ILE A 265 13.84 5.11 -18.19
C ILE A 265 14.84 5.03 -17.02
N LYS A 266 16.08 4.59 -17.29
CA LYS A 266 17.16 4.53 -16.29
C LYS A 266 17.45 5.92 -15.73
N THR A 267 17.60 6.90 -16.62
CA THR A 267 17.86 8.30 -16.24
C THR A 267 16.74 8.87 -15.36
N ASN A 268 15.48 8.70 -15.77
CA ASN A 268 14.33 9.22 -15.04
C ASN A 268 14.12 8.51 -13.70
N THR A 269 14.42 7.21 -13.63
CA THR A 269 14.43 6.44 -12.37
C THR A 269 15.48 6.98 -11.39
N CYS A 270 16.70 7.26 -11.85
CA CYS A 270 17.75 7.85 -11.03
C CYS A 270 17.39 9.28 -10.57
N LYS A 271 16.81 10.10 -11.45
CA LYS A 271 16.29 11.45 -11.09
C LYS A 271 15.18 11.36 -10.03
N LEU A 272 14.28 10.38 -10.13
CA LEU A 272 13.24 10.15 -9.13
C LEU A 272 13.84 9.82 -7.76
N ALA A 273 14.83 8.92 -7.72
CA ALA A 273 15.52 8.56 -6.48
C ALA A 273 16.17 9.80 -5.82
N SER A 274 16.90 10.62 -6.59
CA SER A 274 17.51 11.86 -6.08
C SER A 274 16.47 12.83 -5.50
N ARG A 275 15.36 13.05 -6.20
CA ARG A 275 14.26 13.92 -5.73
C ARG A 275 13.58 13.37 -4.47
N GLN A 276 13.46 12.04 -4.35
CA GLN A 276 12.93 11.42 -3.13
C GLN A 276 13.87 11.63 -1.95
N LEU A 277 15.19 11.48 -2.15
CA LEU A 277 16.19 11.71 -1.11
C LEU A 277 16.15 13.16 -0.61
N GLU A 278 16.12 14.14 -1.52
CA GLU A 278 15.96 15.56 -1.18
C GLU A 278 14.73 15.79 -0.30
N LYS A 279 13.60 15.15 -0.63
CA LYS A 279 12.37 15.24 0.16
C LYS A 279 12.51 14.61 1.54
N ILE A 280 13.16 13.45 1.66
CA ILE A 280 13.40 12.80 2.96
C ILE A 280 14.28 13.70 3.83
N HIS A 281 15.33 14.31 3.26
CA HIS A 281 16.15 15.28 3.98
C HIS A 281 15.33 16.49 4.46
N ARG A 282 14.37 17.00 3.68
CA ARG A 282 13.45 18.06 4.15
C ARG A 282 12.57 17.59 5.30
N LEU A 283 12.01 16.38 5.23
CA LEU A 283 11.21 15.81 6.33
C LEU A 283 12.03 15.70 7.62
N ARG A 284 13.28 15.22 7.54
CA ARG A 284 14.17 15.14 8.70
C ARG A 284 14.59 16.51 9.22
N ASN A 285 15.16 17.34 8.36
CA ASN A 285 15.90 18.53 8.78
C ASN A 285 15.02 19.78 8.95
N GLN A 286 13.90 19.88 8.22
CA GLN A 286 13.02 21.05 8.26
C GLN A 286 11.74 20.77 9.06
N LYS A 287 11.16 19.57 8.94
CA LYS A 287 9.95 19.18 9.67
C LYS A 287 10.26 18.50 11.01
N GLY A 288 11.53 18.21 11.30
CA GLY A 288 11.97 17.64 12.58
C GLY A 288 11.52 16.20 12.82
N TRP A 289 11.23 15.43 11.75
CA TRP A 289 10.83 14.04 11.92
C TRP A 289 12.00 13.20 12.44
N ASN A 290 11.76 12.45 13.50
CA ASN A 290 12.75 11.52 14.06
C ASN A 290 12.82 10.25 13.20
N LEU A 291 13.76 10.24 12.24
CA LEU A 291 13.95 9.13 11.31
C LEU A 291 15.08 8.22 11.78
N HIS A 292 14.77 6.94 12.01
CA HIS A 292 15.77 5.91 12.25
C HIS A 292 16.38 5.46 10.91
N ARG A 293 17.57 5.98 10.58
CA ARG A 293 18.27 5.71 9.32
C ARG A 293 18.99 4.37 9.34
N MET A 294 18.67 3.50 8.38
CA MET A 294 19.35 2.23 8.09
C MET A 294 20.13 2.40 6.79
N ASP A 295 21.45 2.26 6.85
CA ASP A 295 22.30 2.44 5.67
C ASP A 295 22.51 1.09 4.96
N ALA A 296 21.80 0.90 3.86
CA ALA A 296 21.86 -0.30 3.04
C ALA A 296 22.98 -0.27 1.99
N THR A 297 23.88 0.74 2.00
CA THR A 297 24.91 0.90 0.95
C THR A 297 25.74 -0.37 0.77
N GLU A 298 26.25 -0.93 1.86
CA GLU A 298 27.10 -2.13 1.82
C GLU A 298 26.37 -3.35 1.27
N VAL A 299 25.05 -3.43 1.44
CA VAL A 299 24.22 -4.52 0.88
C VAL A 299 24.33 -4.52 -0.64
N PHE A 300 24.30 -3.34 -1.27
CA PHE A 300 24.41 -3.20 -2.72
C PHE A 300 25.83 -3.43 -3.24
N CYS A 301 26.84 -3.37 -2.38
CA CYS A 301 28.24 -3.64 -2.71
C CYS A 301 28.60 -5.13 -2.64
N LYS A 302 27.79 -5.97 -1.99
CA LYS A 302 28.07 -7.41 -1.85
C LYS A 302 27.94 -8.15 -3.19
N HIS A 303 28.79 -9.16 -3.35
CA HIS A 303 28.77 -10.06 -4.50
C HIS A 303 28.03 -11.33 -4.12
N GLY A 304 27.02 -11.70 -4.91
CA GLY A 304 26.21 -12.88 -4.62
C GLY A 304 25.10 -12.61 -3.60
N LYS A 305 24.09 -13.48 -3.62
CA LYS A 305 22.85 -13.29 -2.86
C LYS A 305 23.04 -13.52 -1.35
N ALA A 306 23.80 -14.55 -0.97
CA ALA A 306 24.00 -14.92 0.43
C ALA A 306 24.66 -13.78 1.23
N ASP A 307 25.79 -13.26 0.74
CA ASP A 307 26.52 -12.16 1.37
C ASP A 307 25.68 -10.88 1.47
N ALA A 308 24.89 -10.59 0.44
CA ALA A 308 23.96 -9.45 0.45
C ALA A 308 22.83 -9.65 1.47
N ASP A 309 22.32 -10.87 1.62
CA ASP A 309 21.27 -11.19 2.59
C ASP A 309 21.79 -11.12 4.03
N GLU A 310 23.02 -11.57 4.28
CA GLU A 310 23.70 -11.42 5.57
C GLU A 310 23.92 -9.94 5.92
N ALA A 311 24.47 -9.15 4.99
CA ALA A 311 24.67 -7.72 5.19
C ALA A 311 23.34 -6.97 5.41
N TRP A 312 22.27 -7.40 4.71
CA TRP A 312 20.94 -6.83 4.91
C TRP A 312 20.40 -7.10 6.31
N GLU A 313 20.57 -8.34 6.81
CA GLU A 313 20.16 -8.70 8.16
C GLU A 313 20.92 -7.89 9.21
N GLU A 314 22.24 -7.76 9.07
CA GLU A 314 23.08 -7.03 10.00
C GLU A 314 22.79 -5.53 10.03
N LEU A 315 22.66 -4.90 8.85
CA LEU A 315 22.65 -3.44 8.71
C LEU A 315 21.26 -2.83 8.60
N VAL A 316 20.25 -3.62 8.21
CA VAL A 316 18.91 -3.11 7.91
C VAL A 316 17.82 -3.84 8.70
N ALA A 317 17.60 -5.13 8.46
CA ALA A 317 16.46 -5.84 9.05
C ALA A 317 16.60 -6.02 10.56
N GLY A 318 17.75 -6.50 11.05
CA GLY A 318 18.00 -6.72 12.48
C GLY A 318 17.86 -5.44 13.32
N PRO A 319 18.56 -4.33 12.97
CA PRO A 319 18.41 -3.05 13.67
C PRO A 319 16.98 -2.49 13.61
N SER A 320 16.31 -2.59 12.45
CA SER A 320 14.92 -2.14 12.30
C SER A 320 13.97 -2.92 13.21
N THR A 321 14.12 -4.25 13.26
CA THR A 321 13.31 -5.13 14.12
C THR A 321 13.48 -4.78 15.59
N LYS A 322 14.71 -4.47 16.04
CA LYS A 322 14.97 -4.01 17.43
C LYS A 322 14.23 -2.70 17.74
N ILE A 323 14.35 -1.71 16.85
CA ILE A 323 13.69 -0.40 17.00
C ILE A 323 12.17 -0.56 17.02
N VAL A 324 11.61 -1.38 16.13
CA VAL A 324 10.17 -1.67 16.10
C VAL A 324 9.73 -2.41 17.36
N ALA A 325 10.51 -3.38 17.86
CA ALA A 325 10.18 -4.08 19.10
C ALA A 325 10.17 -3.13 20.31
N GLU A 326 11.18 -2.27 20.44
CA GLU A 326 11.24 -1.24 21.48
C GLU A 326 10.04 -0.30 21.40
N PHE A 327 9.73 0.17 20.19
CA PHE A 327 8.59 1.02 19.91
C PHE A 327 7.27 0.34 20.25
N LEU A 328 7.04 -0.91 19.85
CA LEU A 328 5.77 -1.61 20.06
C LEU A 328 5.55 -2.02 21.52
N TYR A 329 6.60 -2.45 22.22
CA TYR A 329 6.48 -3.03 23.56
C TYR A 329 6.94 -2.13 24.70
N ASN A 330 7.38 -0.89 24.43
CA ASN A 330 7.83 0.08 25.44
C ASN A 330 8.83 -0.52 26.44
N VAL A 331 9.84 -1.25 25.96
CA VAL A 331 10.80 -1.98 26.82
C VAL A 331 11.50 -1.02 27.81
N THR A 332 11.64 0.25 27.47
CA THR A 332 12.21 1.29 28.35
C THR A 332 11.28 1.75 29.49
N ALA A 333 9.96 1.77 29.30
CA ALA A 333 9.01 2.17 30.34
C ALA A 333 8.78 1.06 31.39
N ASN A 334 8.85 -0.20 30.96
CA ASN A 334 8.70 -1.36 31.85
C ASN A 334 9.95 -1.60 32.71
N MET A 335 11.14 -1.14 32.30
CA MET A 335 12.34 -1.20 33.15
C MET A 335 12.41 -0.07 34.19
N ALA A 336 11.85 1.11 33.91
CA ALA A 336 11.77 2.19 34.90
C ALA A 336 10.77 1.90 36.04
N THR A 337 9.76 1.05 35.79
CA THR A 337 8.77 0.62 36.78
C THR A 337 9.14 -0.69 37.50
N SER A 338 10.10 -1.45 36.96
CA SER A 338 10.60 -2.71 37.56
C SER A 338 12.02 -2.60 38.16
N GLY A 339 12.51 -1.38 38.39
CA GLY A 339 13.77 -1.08 39.08
C GLY A 339 13.81 -1.44 40.58
N GLY A 340 13.07 -2.47 40.99
CA GLY A 340 13.16 -3.12 42.30
C GLY A 340 13.07 -4.64 42.12
N LEU A 341 14.22 -5.32 42.15
CA LEU A 341 14.43 -6.78 42.11
C LEU A 341 13.94 -7.45 40.79
N HIS A 342 14.75 -8.11 39.96
CA HIS A 342 15.71 -9.17 40.27
C HIS A 342 16.58 -9.45 39.03
N LYS A 343 17.89 -9.72 39.18
CA LYS A 343 18.76 -10.24 38.11
C LYS A 343 18.40 -11.71 37.84
N GLY A 344 17.89 -12.01 36.65
CA GLY A 344 17.66 -13.39 36.19
C GLY A 344 18.06 -13.54 34.73
N LEU A 345 19.13 -14.30 34.48
CA LEU A 345 19.62 -14.66 33.14
C LEU A 345 18.51 -15.33 32.32
N ILE A 346 18.25 -14.83 31.11
CA ILE A 346 17.51 -15.58 30.09
C ILE A 346 18.53 -16.33 29.24
N LYS A 347 18.62 -17.65 29.46
CA LYS A 347 19.25 -18.60 28.52
C LYS A 347 18.25 -18.90 27.41
N CYS A 348 18.56 -18.53 26.18
CA CYS A 348 17.85 -19.01 24.99
C CYS A 348 18.04 -20.54 24.89
N ARG A 349 16.93 -21.27 24.89
CA ARG A 349 16.88 -22.69 24.58
C ARG A 349 16.54 -22.81 23.10
N ALA A 350 17.54 -23.15 22.30
CA ALA A 350 17.31 -23.70 20.96
C ALA A 350 16.65 -25.07 21.14
N ASN A 351 15.61 -25.36 20.35
CA ASN A 351 15.11 -26.71 20.16
C ASN A 351 14.98 -27.00 18.67
N HIS A 352 15.37 -28.24 18.39
CA HIS A 352 15.59 -28.94 17.13
C HIS A 352 14.49 -28.85 16.07
#